data_AF-A0A151HHW2-F1
#
_entry.id   AF-A0A151HHW2-F1
#
_cell.length_a   1.000
_cell.length_b   1.000
_cell.length_c   1.000
_cell.angle_alpha   90.00
_cell.angle_beta   90.00
_cell.angle_gamma   90.00
#
_symmetry.space_group_name_H-M   'P 1'
#
loop_
_entity.id
_entity.type
_entity.pdbx_description
1 polymer ?
#
loop_
_entity_poly.entity_id
_entity_poly.type
_entity_poly.pdbx_seq_one_letter_code
_entity_poly.pdbx_strand_id
1 'polypeptide(L)'
;METRRESDFQERNMEAKRALQREILCDLFLNALLFCRDEAFSEAATSTFLGILKKVLQDSMLGKLSPVASAKAFKRLLLTYSIQRPPSSIKVFTSRALQAAMTYGVETFYRHYQLYAHCFTVRNYLVFQQETVPLPPRPRLSLQEFPVDAAEETGGEETDKDPRASAKMPSEIFGQTI
;
A
#
# COMPACT_ATOMS: atom_id res chain seq x y z
N MET A 1 -12.45 -35.16 -7.36
CA MET A 1 -13.31 -34.51 -8.37
C MET A 1 -13.46 -33.01 -8.13
N GLU A 2 -13.40 -32.54 -6.88
CA GLU A 2 -13.52 -31.12 -6.51
C GLU A 2 -12.34 -30.26 -6.97
N THR A 3 -11.10 -30.74 -6.82
CA THR A 3 -9.89 -30.02 -7.22
C THR A 3 -9.83 -29.67 -8.72
N ARG A 4 -10.38 -30.53 -9.60
CA ARG A 4 -10.46 -30.27 -11.05
C ARG A 4 -11.53 -29.22 -11.39
N ARG A 5 -12.63 -29.16 -10.63
CA ARG A 5 -13.65 -28.12 -10.83
C ARG A 5 -13.16 -26.76 -10.32
N GLU A 6 -12.37 -26.75 -9.25
CA GLU A 6 -11.71 -25.55 -8.72
C GLU A 6 -10.65 -25.00 -9.68
N SER A 7 -9.83 -25.86 -10.30
CA SER A 7 -8.86 -25.42 -11.31
C SER A 7 -9.55 -24.79 -12.52
N ASP A 8 -10.57 -25.45 -13.06
CA ASP A 8 -11.31 -24.97 -14.25
C ASP A 8 -12.07 -23.65 -13.97
N PHE A 9 -12.49 -23.44 -12.71
CA PHE A 9 -13.10 -22.18 -12.28
C PHE A 9 -12.06 -21.07 -12.14
N GLN A 10 -10.89 -21.36 -11.57
CA GLN A 10 -9.79 -20.39 -11.46
C GLN A 10 -9.25 -19.99 -12.84
N GLU A 11 -9.09 -20.94 -13.77
CA GLU A 11 -8.62 -20.67 -15.12
C GLU A 11 -9.56 -19.71 -15.86
N ARG A 12 -10.87 -19.98 -15.87
CA ARG A 12 -11.86 -19.09 -16.49
C ARG A 12 -11.87 -17.69 -15.86
N ASN A 13 -11.74 -17.60 -14.53
CA ASN A 13 -11.67 -16.32 -13.85
C ASN A 13 -10.40 -15.53 -14.21
N MET A 14 -9.26 -16.23 -14.37
CA MET A 14 -8.01 -15.63 -14.81
C MET A 14 -8.07 -15.15 -16.27
N GLU A 15 -8.74 -15.89 -17.15
CA GLU A 15 -9.00 -15.47 -18.54
C GLU A 15 -9.90 -14.23 -18.61
N ALA A 16 -11.00 -14.22 -17.86
CA ALA A 16 -11.89 -13.06 -17.76
C ALA A 16 -11.15 -11.83 -17.22
N LYS A 17 -10.31 -12.00 -16.19
CA LYS A 17 -9.44 -10.92 -15.67
C LYS A 17 -8.49 -10.38 -16.74
N ARG A 18 -7.88 -11.25 -17.55
CA ARG A 18 -7.00 -10.82 -18.65
C ARG A 18 -7.76 -10.06 -19.74
N ALA A 19 -8.98 -10.47 -20.06
CA ALA A 19 -9.83 -9.75 -21.01
C ALA A 19 -10.14 -8.33 -20.51
N LEU A 20 -10.57 -8.21 -19.26
CA LEU A 20 -10.83 -6.92 -18.62
C LEU A 20 -9.57 -6.02 -18.59
N GLN A 21 -8.41 -6.59 -18.25
CA GLN A 21 -7.15 -5.85 -18.28
C GLN A 21 -6.84 -5.31 -19.68
N ARG A 22 -7.08 -6.10 -20.74
CA ARG A 22 -6.88 -5.64 -22.12
C ARG A 22 -7.81 -4.49 -22.48
N GLU A 23 -9.08 -4.56 -22.12
CA GLU A 23 -10.05 -3.49 -22.38
C GLU A 23 -9.64 -2.18 -21.69
N ILE A 24 -9.22 -2.26 -20.42
CA ILE A 24 -8.73 -1.10 -19.66
C ILE A 24 -7.48 -0.49 -20.32
N LEU A 25 -6.55 -1.33 -20.79
CA LEU A 25 -5.36 -0.84 -21.49
C LEU A 25 -5.73 -0.18 -22.83
N CYS A 26 -6.62 -0.81 -23.60
CA CYS A 26 -7.09 -0.27 -24.87
C CYS A 26 -7.74 1.10 -24.66
N ASP A 27 -8.62 1.24 -23.67
CA ASP A 27 -9.25 2.52 -23.34
C ASP A 27 -8.23 3.58 -22.94
N LEU A 28 -7.28 3.24 -22.04
CA LEU A 28 -6.22 4.16 -21.62
C LEU A 28 -5.38 4.67 -22.81
N PHE A 29 -4.92 3.77 -23.68
CA PHE A 29 -4.07 4.14 -24.81
C PHE A 29 -4.85 4.81 -25.94
N LEU A 30 -6.13 4.46 -26.14
CA LEU A 30 -7.00 5.13 -27.10
C LEU A 30 -7.23 6.59 -26.68
N ASN A 31 -7.59 6.82 -25.41
CA ASN A 31 -7.78 8.17 -24.89
C ASN A 31 -6.47 8.98 -24.95
N ALA A 32 -5.32 8.35 -24.67
CA ALA A 32 -4.01 9.01 -24.81
C ALA A 32 -3.70 9.38 -26.28
N LEU A 33 -4.05 8.54 -27.24
CA LEU A 33 -3.90 8.82 -28.67
C LEU A 33 -4.80 9.96 -29.12
N LEU A 34 -6.07 9.97 -28.69
CA LEU A 34 -7.00 11.05 -28.98
C LEU A 34 -6.49 12.39 -28.43
N PHE A 35 -6.00 12.40 -27.20
CA PHE A 35 -5.35 13.56 -26.60
C PHE A 35 -4.15 14.06 -27.43
N CYS A 36 -3.24 13.16 -27.84
CA CYS A 36 -2.10 13.53 -28.67
C CYS A 36 -2.52 14.13 -30.02
N ARG A 37 -3.61 13.61 -30.61
CA ARG A 37 -4.17 14.16 -31.85
C ARG A 37 -4.75 15.55 -31.64
N ASP A 38 -5.51 15.75 -30.56
CA ASP A 38 -6.19 17.00 -30.27
C ASP A 38 -5.20 18.12 -29.89
N GLU A 39 -4.09 17.80 -29.21
CA GLU A 39 -2.97 18.71 -28.95
C GLU A 39 -1.96 18.82 -30.13
N ALA A 40 -2.25 18.17 -31.26
CA ALA A 40 -1.42 18.17 -32.47
C ALA A 40 0.05 17.79 -32.23
N PHE A 41 0.29 16.71 -31.47
CA PHE A 41 1.64 16.20 -31.24
C PHE A 41 2.25 15.65 -32.53
N SER A 42 3.56 15.79 -32.69
CA SER A 42 4.27 15.12 -33.78
C SER A 42 4.21 13.60 -33.62
N GLU A 43 4.44 12.85 -34.69
CA GLU A 43 4.47 11.38 -34.65
C GLU A 43 5.51 10.86 -33.65
N ALA A 44 6.68 11.51 -33.61
CA ALA A 44 7.73 11.22 -32.64
C ALA A 44 7.28 11.50 -31.20
N ALA A 45 6.58 12.62 -30.95
CA ALA A 45 6.07 12.97 -29.62
C ALA A 45 4.94 12.03 -29.17
N THR A 46 4.07 11.64 -30.09
CA THR A 46 2.96 10.71 -29.81
C THR A 46 3.49 9.33 -29.43
N SER A 47 4.41 8.78 -30.23
CA SER A 47 5.02 7.47 -29.96
C SER A 47 5.82 7.46 -28.65
N THR A 48 6.60 8.51 -28.39
CA THR A 48 7.32 8.63 -27.10
C THR A 48 6.37 8.80 -25.93
N PHE A 49 5.30 9.59 -26.04
CA PHE A 49 4.34 9.77 -24.95
C PHE A 49 3.65 8.46 -24.58
N LEU A 50 3.14 7.71 -25.57
CA LEU A 50 2.54 6.39 -25.37
C LEU A 50 3.54 5.40 -24.78
N GLY A 51 4.79 5.44 -25.24
CA GLY A 51 5.88 4.62 -24.70
C GLY A 51 6.19 4.94 -23.24
N ILE A 52 6.24 6.23 -22.87
CA ILE A 52 6.43 6.67 -21.48
C ILE A 52 5.25 6.20 -20.61
N LEU A 53 4.02 6.38 -21.07
CA LEU A 53 2.83 5.96 -20.34
C LEU A 53 2.81 4.44 -20.10
N LYS A 54 3.14 3.66 -21.14
CA LYS A 54 3.30 2.20 -21.03
C LYS A 54 4.37 1.82 -20.02
N LYS A 55 5.55 2.45 -20.10
CA LYS A 55 6.67 2.18 -19.19
C LYS A 55 6.28 2.50 -17.74
N VAL A 56 5.67 3.66 -17.50
CA VAL A 56 5.25 4.08 -16.16
C VAL A 56 4.18 3.16 -15.60
N LEU A 57 3.21 2.74 -16.41
CA LEU A 57 2.21 1.75 -15.98
C LEU A 57 2.88 0.43 -15.59
N GLN A 58 3.76 -0.10 -16.45
CA GLN A 58 4.48 -1.35 -16.17
C GLN A 58 5.34 -1.26 -14.91
N ASP A 59 6.16 -0.20 -14.77
CA ASP A 59 7.01 0.03 -13.60
C ASP A 59 6.16 0.17 -12.33
N SER A 60 5.01 0.88 -12.42
CA SER A 60 4.09 1.08 -11.30
C SER A 60 3.46 -0.21 -10.82
N MET A 61 3.00 -1.05 -11.76
CA MET A 61 2.30 -2.29 -11.43
C MET A 61 3.27 -3.40 -11.00
N LEU A 62 4.42 -3.52 -11.65
CA LEU A 62 5.42 -4.53 -11.30
C LEU A 62 6.12 -4.20 -9.97
N GLY A 63 6.48 -2.94 -9.78
CA GLY A 63 7.16 -2.47 -8.56
C GLY A 63 6.24 -2.14 -7.40
N LYS A 64 4.90 -2.19 -7.59
CA LYS A 64 3.89 -1.72 -6.61
C LYS A 64 4.24 -0.34 -6.05
N LEU A 65 4.64 0.58 -6.93
CA LEU A 65 5.05 1.92 -6.51
C LEU A 65 3.86 2.68 -5.92
N SER A 66 4.16 3.64 -5.04
CA SER A 66 3.16 4.62 -4.62
C SER A 66 2.83 5.57 -5.79
N PRO A 67 1.61 6.16 -5.83
CA PRO A 67 1.24 7.11 -6.88
C PRO A 67 2.21 8.29 -6.96
N VAL A 68 2.71 8.76 -5.81
CA VAL A 68 3.69 9.86 -5.73
C VAL A 68 5.04 9.46 -6.35
N ALA A 69 5.53 8.26 -6.05
CA ALA A 69 6.78 7.76 -6.64
C ALA A 69 6.65 7.56 -8.15
N SER A 70 5.51 7.03 -8.61
CA SER A 70 5.19 6.88 -10.02
C SER A 70 5.12 8.23 -10.74
N ALA A 71 4.46 9.24 -10.16
CA ALA A 71 4.37 10.60 -10.72
C ALA A 71 5.75 11.26 -10.85
N LYS A 72 6.64 11.05 -9.86
CA LYS A 72 8.03 11.50 -9.94
C LYS A 72 8.79 10.83 -11.09
N ALA A 73 8.59 9.53 -11.29
CA ALA A 73 9.19 8.79 -12.39
C ALA A 73 8.68 9.27 -13.76
N PHE A 74 7.37 9.47 -13.89
CA PHE A 74 6.74 10.02 -15.09
C PHE A 74 7.26 11.41 -15.45
N LYS A 75 7.28 12.33 -14.47
CA LYS A 75 7.84 13.68 -14.63
C LYS A 75 9.31 13.63 -15.09
N ARG A 76 10.12 12.76 -14.49
CA ARG A 76 11.53 12.59 -14.87
C ARG A 76 11.68 12.10 -16.31
N LEU A 77 10.88 11.13 -16.74
CA LEU A 77 10.91 10.62 -18.11
C LEU A 77 10.52 11.70 -19.11
N LEU A 78 9.40 12.39 -18.89
CA LEU A 78 8.96 13.50 -19.74
C LEU A 78 10.03 14.59 -19.89
N LEU A 79 10.68 14.99 -18.79
CA LEU A 79 11.76 15.98 -18.83
C LEU A 79 12.99 15.50 -19.61
N THR A 80 13.31 14.21 -19.52
CA THR A 80 14.44 13.63 -20.26
C THR A 80 14.25 13.77 -21.77
N TYR A 81 13.03 13.56 -22.28
CA TYR A 81 12.70 13.68 -23.70
C TYR A 81 12.36 15.13 -24.14
N SER A 82 12.36 16.08 -23.22
CA SER A 82 12.15 17.51 -23.53
C SER A 82 13.45 18.29 -23.66
N ILE A 83 14.57 17.75 -23.16
CA ILE A 83 15.87 18.43 -23.16
C ILE A 83 16.80 17.68 -24.12
N GLN A 84 17.41 18.42 -25.05
CA GLN A 84 18.43 17.86 -25.92
C GLN A 84 19.74 17.69 -25.13
N ARG A 85 20.13 16.45 -24.87
CA ARG A 85 21.43 16.10 -24.29
C ARG A 85 22.06 14.97 -25.10
N PRO A 86 22.92 15.27 -26.08
CA PRO A 86 23.76 14.25 -26.72
C PRO A 86 24.64 13.58 -25.65
N PRO A 87 24.88 12.26 -25.67
CA PRO A 87 24.59 11.25 -26.70
C PRO A 87 23.23 10.49 -26.58
N SER A 88 22.41 10.73 -25.56
CA SER A 88 21.27 9.84 -25.21
C SER A 88 19.87 10.44 -25.32
N SER A 89 19.72 11.77 -25.36
CA SER A 89 18.42 12.44 -25.23
C SER A 89 18.13 13.37 -26.41
N ILE A 90 17.09 13.06 -27.18
CA ILE A 90 16.57 13.88 -28.28
C ILE A 90 15.41 14.72 -27.73
N LYS A 91 15.36 16.01 -28.11
CA LYS A 91 14.24 16.90 -27.77
C LYS A 91 13.06 16.56 -28.68
N VAL A 92 12.10 15.81 -28.14
CA VAL A 92 10.89 15.40 -28.85
C VAL A 92 9.70 16.29 -28.48
N PHE A 93 9.64 16.76 -27.23
CA PHE A 93 8.53 17.60 -26.75
C PHE A 93 8.84 19.11 -26.84
N THR A 94 7.82 19.88 -27.22
CA THR A 94 7.79 21.34 -27.02
C THR A 94 7.38 21.67 -25.58
N SER A 95 7.70 22.87 -25.09
CA SER A 95 7.33 23.29 -23.72
C SER A 95 5.82 23.22 -23.47
N ARG A 96 5.02 23.62 -24.47
CA ARG A 96 3.55 23.52 -24.43
C ARG A 96 3.09 22.06 -24.36
N ALA A 97 3.58 21.21 -25.26
CA ALA A 97 3.21 19.79 -25.30
C ALA A 97 3.59 19.07 -23.99
N LEU A 98 4.73 19.43 -23.40
CA LEU A 98 5.16 18.89 -22.11
C LEU A 98 4.18 19.24 -20.98
N GLN A 99 3.78 20.51 -20.87
CA GLN A 99 2.80 20.97 -19.88
C GLN A 99 1.46 20.24 -20.05
N ALA A 100 0.95 20.18 -21.28
CA ALA A 100 -0.30 19.49 -21.60
C ALA A 100 -0.22 18.00 -21.24
N ALA A 101 0.87 17.31 -21.58
CA ALA A 101 1.08 15.90 -21.26
C ALA A 101 1.16 15.65 -19.73
N MET A 102 1.76 16.57 -18.97
CA MET A 102 1.80 16.47 -17.50
C MET A 102 0.40 16.62 -16.90
N THR A 103 -0.36 17.63 -17.33
CA THR A 103 -1.73 17.85 -16.86
C THR A 103 -2.63 16.67 -17.21
N TYR A 104 -2.58 16.21 -18.46
CA TYR A 104 -3.34 15.03 -18.91
C TYR A 104 -3.04 13.79 -18.07
N GLY A 105 -1.75 13.52 -17.78
CA GLY A 105 -1.36 12.38 -16.97
C GLY A 105 -1.94 12.43 -15.54
N VAL A 106 -2.03 13.62 -14.94
CA VAL A 106 -2.62 13.78 -13.61
C VAL A 106 -4.14 13.58 -13.65
N GLU A 107 -4.81 14.19 -14.63
CA GLU A 107 -6.27 14.20 -14.73
C GLU A 107 -6.87 12.85 -15.14
N THR A 108 -6.13 12.05 -15.91
CA THR A 108 -6.60 10.76 -16.41
C THR A 108 -5.92 9.59 -15.69
N PHE A 109 -4.61 9.42 -15.87
CA PHE A 109 -3.88 8.26 -15.37
C PHE A 109 -3.81 8.21 -13.83
N TYR A 110 -3.38 9.29 -13.20
CA TYR A 110 -3.22 9.30 -11.73
C TYR A 110 -4.55 9.43 -10.99
N ARG A 111 -5.57 10.06 -11.59
CA ARG A 111 -6.94 10.06 -11.06
C ARG A 111 -7.49 8.64 -10.89
N HIS A 112 -7.18 7.75 -11.84
CA HIS A 112 -7.63 6.35 -11.82
C HIS A 112 -6.55 5.37 -11.33
N TYR A 113 -5.53 5.85 -10.59
CA TYR A 113 -4.40 5.02 -10.17
C TYR A 113 -4.81 3.77 -9.38
N GLN A 114 -5.80 3.90 -8.49
CA GLN A 114 -6.29 2.79 -7.68
C GLN A 114 -6.94 1.69 -8.53
N LEU A 115 -7.65 2.06 -9.60
CA LEU A 115 -8.24 1.09 -10.55
C LEU A 115 -7.13 0.23 -11.15
N TYR A 116 -6.09 0.87 -11.70
CA TYR A 116 -4.95 0.15 -12.27
C TYR A 116 -4.27 -0.73 -11.22
N ALA A 117 -4.00 -0.19 -10.02
CA ALA A 117 -3.40 -0.95 -8.93
C ALA A 117 -4.21 -2.21 -8.59
N HIS A 118 -5.54 -2.12 -8.53
CA HIS A 118 -6.38 -3.28 -8.23
C HIS A 118 -6.48 -4.29 -9.38
N CYS A 119 -6.56 -3.83 -10.63
CA CYS A 119 -6.69 -4.71 -11.79
C CYS A 119 -5.39 -5.46 -12.09
N PHE A 120 -4.23 -4.80 -11.98
CA PHE A 120 -2.94 -5.34 -12.41
C PHE A 120 -2.12 -5.96 -11.27
N THR A 121 -2.42 -5.66 -10.00
CA THR A 121 -1.73 -6.32 -8.88
C THR A 121 -2.29 -7.72 -8.65
N VAL A 122 -1.41 -8.70 -8.49
CA VAL A 122 -1.78 -10.04 -8.00
C VAL A 122 -2.04 -9.94 -6.50
N ARG A 123 -3.27 -10.27 -6.08
CA ARG A 123 -3.61 -10.38 -4.66
C ARG A 123 -3.13 -11.75 -4.17
N ASN A 124 -2.20 -11.73 -3.23
CA ASN A 124 -1.77 -12.93 -2.53
C ASN A 124 -2.56 -12.98 -1.21
N TYR A 125 -3.34 -14.04 -1.01
CA TYR A 125 -4.06 -14.28 0.23
C TYR A 125 -3.28 -15.30 1.05
N LEU A 126 -2.99 -14.99 2.32
CA LEU A 126 -2.55 -15.98 3.29
C LEU A 126 -3.79 -16.57 3.95
N VAL A 127 -3.95 -17.89 3.85
CA VAL A 127 -5.02 -18.62 4.54
C VAL A 127 -4.36 -19.33 5.72
N PHE A 128 -4.71 -18.93 6.94
CA PHE A 128 -4.31 -19.64 8.14
C PHE A 128 -5.29 -20.77 8.40
N GLN A 129 -4.78 -22.00 8.46
CA GLN A 129 -5.54 -23.15 8.92
C GLN A 129 -4.96 -23.58 10.28
N GLN A 130 -5.79 -23.53 11.31
CA GLN A 130 -5.44 -24.04 12.63
C GLN A 130 -6.11 -25.41 12.80
N GLU A 131 -5.30 -26.46 12.83
CA GLU A 131 -5.76 -27.76 13.27
C GLU A 131 -5.84 -27.77 14.80
N THR A 132 -7.01 -28.13 15.33
CA THR A 132 -7.20 -28.30 16.77
C THR A 132 -6.55 -29.62 17.17
N VAL A 133 -5.34 -29.55 17.72
CA VAL A 133 -4.69 -30.72 18.34
C VAL A 133 -5.48 -31.07 19.61
N PRO A 134 -5.88 -32.34 19.79
CA PRO A 134 -6.50 -32.77 21.04
C PRO A 134 -5.56 -32.48 22.21
N LEU A 135 -6.05 -31.75 23.21
CA LEU A 135 -5.28 -31.51 24.43
C LEU A 135 -4.90 -32.88 25.05
N PRO A 136 -3.63 -33.09 25.45
CA PRO A 136 -3.27 -34.27 26.22
C PRO A 136 -4.14 -34.32 27.50
N PRO A 137 -4.53 -35.53 27.96
CA PRO A 137 -5.36 -35.67 29.15
C PRO A 137 -4.71 -34.93 30.31
N ARG A 138 -5.44 -33.96 30.89
CA ARG A 138 -4.92 -33.16 32.01
C ARG A 138 -4.48 -34.11 33.12
N PRO A 139 -3.26 -33.96 33.67
CA PRO A 139 -2.90 -34.65 34.90
C PRO A 139 -3.95 -34.26 35.95
N ARG A 140 -4.56 -35.26 36.60
CA ARG A 140 -5.40 -35.01 37.76
C ARG A 140 -4.50 -34.38 38.81
N LEU A 141 -4.66 -33.08 39.04
CA LEU A 141 -4.09 -32.44 40.22
C LEU A 141 -4.79 -33.08 41.42
N SER A 142 -4.08 -33.91 42.16
CA SER A 142 -4.52 -34.29 43.50
C SER A 142 -4.56 -33.00 44.31
N LEU A 143 -5.73 -32.69 44.89
CA LEU A 143 -5.84 -31.72 45.97
C LEU A 143 -4.96 -32.24 47.11
N GLN A 144 -3.72 -31.76 47.17
CA GLN A 144 -2.95 -31.83 48.39
C GLN A 144 -3.64 -30.85 49.33
N GLU A 145 -4.39 -31.37 50.30
CA GLU A 145 -4.95 -30.56 51.38
C GLU A 145 -3.78 -29.89 52.09
N PHE A 146 -3.63 -28.58 51.90
CA PHE A 146 -2.77 -27.78 52.75
C PHE A 146 -3.38 -27.77 54.16
N PRO A 147 -2.61 -28.04 55.22
CA PRO A 147 -3.13 -27.95 56.58
C PRO A 147 -3.68 -26.55 56.81
N VAL A 148 -4.97 -26.48 57.11
CA VAL A 148 -5.63 -25.26 57.57
C VAL A 148 -5.33 -25.17 59.06
N ASP A 149 -4.31 -24.39 59.43
CA ASP A 149 -4.08 -24.05 60.84
C ASP A 149 -5.23 -23.16 61.32
N ALA A 150 -5.99 -23.69 62.29
CA ALA A 150 -7.09 -23.00 62.95
C ALA A 150 -6.57 -22.14 64.11
N ALA A 151 -6.70 -20.82 63.92
CA ALA A 151 -7.02 -19.75 64.88
C ALA A 151 -6.46 -19.78 66.31
N GLU A 152 -5.80 -18.68 66.70
CA GLU A 152 -6.16 -17.97 67.94
C GLU A 152 -6.21 -16.46 67.68
N GLU A 153 -7.41 -15.87 67.84
CA GLU A 153 -7.61 -14.44 68.11
C GLU A 153 -7.67 -14.23 69.64
N THR A 154 -6.89 -13.28 70.15
CA THR A 154 -7.17 -12.42 71.32
C THR A 154 -6.13 -11.30 71.27
N GLY A 155 -6.38 -9.98 71.31
CA GLY A 155 -7.55 -9.13 71.54
C GLY A 155 -7.03 -7.77 72.07
N GLY A 156 -7.51 -6.64 71.51
CA GLY A 156 -7.43 -5.25 72.04
C GLY A 156 -6.06 -4.54 71.89
N GLU A 157 -5.94 -3.24 71.60
CA GLU A 157 -6.89 -2.12 71.68
C GLU A 157 -6.31 -0.91 70.88
N GLU A 158 -7.20 0.04 70.54
CA GLU A 158 -7.08 1.14 69.59
C GLU A 158 -6.04 2.23 69.92
N THR A 159 -5.56 2.98 68.92
CA THR A 159 -5.63 4.45 68.95
C THR A 159 -5.52 5.08 67.56
N ASP A 160 -6.51 5.93 67.31
CA ASP A 160 -6.77 6.88 66.24
C ASP A 160 -5.63 7.90 65.98
N LYS A 161 -5.32 8.15 64.69
CA LYS A 161 -5.17 9.50 64.08
C LYS A 161 -4.49 9.46 62.71
N ASP A 162 -5.25 9.73 61.66
CA ASP A 162 -4.77 10.45 60.47
C ASP A 162 -4.68 11.96 60.80
N PRO A 163 -3.68 12.70 60.27
CA PRO A 163 -3.90 13.31 58.96
C PRO A 163 -2.65 13.49 58.08
N ARG A 164 -2.83 13.17 56.79
CA ARG A 164 -2.50 14.01 55.62
C ARG A 164 -1.32 15.00 55.78
N ALA A 165 -0.13 14.60 55.34
CA ALA A 165 1.00 15.51 55.10
C ALA A 165 1.68 15.22 53.75
N SER A 166 1.36 16.08 52.78
CA SER A 166 2.17 16.58 51.65
C SER A 166 3.52 15.89 51.39
N ALA A 167 3.62 15.10 50.31
CA ALA A 167 4.89 14.73 49.68
C ALA A 167 5.03 15.51 48.36
N LYS A 168 5.96 16.46 48.40
CA LYS A 168 6.44 17.32 47.31
C LYS A 168 6.73 16.55 46.01
N MET A 169 6.23 17.06 44.90
CA MET A 169 6.76 16.83 43.56
C MET A 169 8.14 17.49 43.44
N PRO A 170 9.19 16.80 42.98
CA PRO A 170 10.36 17.47 42.43
C PRO A 170 10.13 17.77 40.95
N SER A 171 9.99 19.06 40.64
CA SER A 171 10.02 19.63 39.30
C SER A 171 11.46 19.63 38.77
N GLU A 172 11.75 18.82 37.76
CA GLU A 172 13.00 18.88 37.00
C GLU A 172 12.95 20.05 35.99
N ILE A 173 13.60 21.13 36.41
CA ILE A 173 14.50 22.02 35.65
C ILE A 173 14.47 21.82 34.12
N PHE A 174 13.62 22.58 33.43
CA PHE A 174 13.89 23.00 32.05
C PHE A 174 14.41 24.44 32.10
N GLY A 175 15.72 24.57 32.17
CA GLY A 175 16.44 25.82 32.00
C GLY A 175 17.47 25.65 30.89
N GLN A 176 17.15 26.15 29.70
CA GLN A 176 17.83 27.33 29.16
C GLN A 176 17.19 27.75 27.83
N THR A 177 16.88 29.04 27.80
CA THR A 177 16.39 29.84 26.69
C THR A 177 17.58 30.55 26.04
N ILE A 178 17.32 31.03 24.81
CA ILE A 178 17.97 32.10 24.04
C ILE A 178 18.99 31.60 23.03
#